data_AF-A0AAE1XK65-F1
#
_entry.id   AF-A0AAE1XK65-F1
#
_cell.length_a   1.000
_cell.length_b   1.000
_cell.length_c   1.000
_cell.angle_alpha   90.00
_cell.angle_beta   90.00
_cell.angle_gamma   90.00
#
_symmetry.space_group_name_H-M   'P 1'
#
loop_
_entity.id
_entity.type
_entity.pdbx_description
1 polymer ?
#
loop_
_entity_poly.entity_id
_entity_poly.type
_entity_poly.pdbx_seq_one_letter_code
_entity_poly.pdbx_strand_id
1 'polypeptide(L)'
;MQLKSINTFVIVFMLGFALIIFFFTTSFLEFPSANSSVSSTLESSILETLSKSSKQEPFIDLRKAFKKWDSQVGCAQFREEHKELLGNRSKMSSLQDAEGQIQCGELQMNHVSVLVKGWTWIPDNMDNLYSCRCGLSCLWTKSSVLADKPDALLFETTTPPFQRLSGDPLRVYMDLEAGRKNSGYEDVFISYHANDDVQSTYAGALFHNNRNYHLSPIKNNDTLVYWSSSRCLPQRNRLAKNLLSLLPHHSFGKCMNNVGGLDKALSFYPECMKDANETPKWWDHLHCAMSHYKDFVPPHSIIDGTQFSSMAQLASYVKSLANDPVAYAEYHAWRRCGVLGNYRKTRAASLDTLPCRLCEAVSRKNGRNAEVL
;
A
#
# COMPACT_ATOMS: atom_id res chain seq x y z
N MET A 1 -37.89 -45.78 37.17
CA MET A 1 -37.54 -45.44 35.78
C MET A 1 -36.22 -44.68 35.84
N GLN A 2 -35.18 -45.21 35.21
CA GLN A 2 -33.79 -44.87 35.50
C GLN A 2 -33.39 -43.47 35.01
N LEU A 3 -32.67 -42.73 35.87
CA LEU A 3 -31.96 -41.51 35.49
C LEU A 3 -30.88 -41.90 34.47
N LYS A 4 -31.03 -41.45 33.22
CA LYS A 4 -30.00 -41.62 32.18
C LYS A 4 -28.74 -40.88 32.62
N SER A 5 -27.67 -41.66 32.83
CA SER A 5 -26.30 -41.17 32.96
C SER A 5 -25.95 -40.32 31.73
N ILE A 6 -25.98 -39.00 31.89
CA ILE A 6 -25.41 -38.08 30.92
C ILE A 6 -23.90 -38.27 31.03
N ASN A 7 -23.41 -38.96 30.01
CA ASN A 7 -22.06 -39.49 29.84
C ASN A 7 -20.99 -38.50 30.33
N THR A 8 -20.45 -38.74 31.53
CA THR A 8 -19.41 -37.92 32.18
C THR A 8 -18.22 -37.67 31.27
N PHE A 9 -17.95 -38.60 30.35
CA PHE A 9 -16.95 -38.47 29.30
C PHE A 9 -17.18 -37.28 28.37
N VAL A 10 -18.42 -36.94 28.02
CA VAL A 10 -18.72 -35.81 27.12
C VAL A 10 -18.46 -34.48 27.81
N ILE A 11 -18.81 -34.38 29.11
CA ILE A 11 -18.56 -33.17 29.91
C ILE A 11 -17.06 -32.98 30.12
N VAL A 12 -16.32 -34.05 30.40
CA VAL A 12 -14.85 -34.02 30.53
C VAL A 12 -14.18 -33.66 29.21
N PHE A 13 -14.66 -34.17 28.07
CA PHE A 13 -14.14 -33.79 26.75
C PHE A 13 -14.41 -32.32 26.42
N MET A 14 -15.60 -31.80 26.72
CA MET A 14 -15.95 -30.39 26.47
C MET A 14 -15.13 -29.43 27.34
N LEU A 15 -14.90 -29.77 28.62
CA LEU A 15 -14.05 -29.00 29.52
C LEU A 15 -12.57 -29.08 29.12
N GLY A 16 -12.09 -30.24 28.69
CA GLY A 16 -10.74 -30.41 28.15
C GLY A 16 -10.52 -29.58 26.88
N PHE A 17 -11.49 -29.57 25.96
CA PHE A 17 -11.42 -28.77 24.74
C PHE A 17 -11.47 -27.27 25.03
N ALA A 18 -12.27 -26.83 26.00
CA ALA A 18 -12.30 -25.44 26.44
C ALA A 18 -10.97 -24.99 27.08
N LEU A 19 -10.32 -25.85 27.87
CA LEU A 19 -9.00 -25.57 28.45
C LEU A 19 -7.90 -25.54 27.38
N ILE A 20 -7.97 -26.42 26.39
CA ILE A 20 -7.06 -26.42 25.24
C ILE A 20 -7.22 -25.13 24.42
N ILE A 21 -8.45 -24.69 24.14
CA ILE A 21 -8.71 -23.39 23.48
C ILE A 21 -8.20 -22.24 24.35
N PHE A 22 -8.34 -22.31 25.68
CA PHE A 22 -7.83 -21.28 26.59
C PHE A 22 -6.30 -21.23 26.60
N PHE A 23 -5.61 -22.37 26.58
CA PHE A 23 -4.16 -22.45 26.45
C PHE A 23 -3.67 -21.97 25.08
N PHE A 24 -4.34 -22.33 23.98
CA PHE A 24 -3.98 -21.83 22.65
C PHE A 24 -4.27 -20.33 22.48
N THR A 25 -5.32 -19.79 23.09
CA THR A 25 -5.63 -18.34 22.98
C THR A 25 -4.80 -17.46 23.91
N THR A 26 -4.24 -18.00 24.98
CA THR A 26 -3.33 -17.28 25.90
C THR A 26 -1.85 -17.38 25.51
N SER A 27 -1.47 -18.38 24.71
CA SER A 27 -0.06 -18.62 24.30
C SER A 27 0.37 -17.93 23.00
N PHE A 28 -0.50 -17.16 22.33
CA PHE A 28 -0.16 -16.37 21.13
C PHE A 28 0.05 -14.87 21.40
N LEU A 29 0.29 -14.48 22.65
CA LEU A 29 0.72 -13.13 23.02
C LEU A 29 2.19 -13.09 23.43
N GLU A 30 3.06 -13.71 22.65
CA GLU A 30 4.44 -13.26 22.57
C GLU A 30 4.51 -12.22 21.44
N PHE A 31 4.60 -10.95 21.84
CA PHE A 31 5.24 -9.97 20.96
C PHE A 31 6.62 -10.54 20.63
N PRO A 32 7.07 -10.54 19.36
CA PRO A 32 8.47 -10.76 19.11
C PRO A 32 9.20 -9.70 19.95
N SER A 33 10.01 -10.16 20.91
CA SER A 33 10.95 -9.28 21.58
C SER A 33 11.73 -8.61 20.47
N ALA A 34 11.62 -7.28 20.39
CA ALA A 34 12.45 -6.53 19.50
C ALA A 34 13.89 -6.77 19.98
N ASN A 35 14.62 -7.68 19.31
CA ASN A 35 16.06 -7.60 19.23
C ASN A 35 16.38 -6.39 18.37
N SER A 36 16.07 -5.21 18.90
CA SER A 36 16.53 -3.96 18.37
C SER A 36 17.94 -3.79 18.87
N SER A 37 18.92 -4.05 18.00
CA SER A 37 20.10 -3.19 17.97
C SER A 37 19.59 -1.80 17.59
N VAL A 38 19.04 -1.07 18.57
CA VAL A 38 18.67 0.32 18.44
C VAL A 38 19.95 1.06 18.09
N SER A 39 19.96 1.78 16.98
CA SER A 39 20.97 2.81 16.78
C SER A 39 20.69 3.88 17.83
N SER A 40 21.55 3.98 18.83
CA SER A 40 21.47 4.88 19.98
C SER A 40 21.25 6.36 19.61
N THR A 41 21.43 6.70 18.33
CA THR A 41 21.15 8.00 17.74
C THR A 41 19.65 8.35 17.64
N LEU A 42 18.74 7.38 17.47
CA LEU A 42 17.30 7.70 17.39
C LEU A 42 16.74 8.06 18.78
N GLU A 43 17.15 7.34 19.82
CA GLU A 43 16.80 7.66 21.20
C GLU A 43 17.38 8.99 21.65
N SER A 44 18.65 9.30 21.31
CA SER A 44 19.25 10.58 21.66
C SER A 44 18.58 11.75 20.94
N SER A 45 18.22 11.58 19.66
CA SER A 45 17.54 12.62 18.86
C SER A 45 16.11 12.89 19.37
N ILE A 46 15.37 11.84 19.76
CA ILE A 46 14.03 12.00 20.37
C ILE A 46 14.13 12.72 21.72
N LEU A 47 15.11 12.37 22.57
CA LEU A 47 15.34 13.01 23.87
C LEU A 47 15.81 14.47 23.74
N GLU A 48 16.67 14.79 22.78
CA GLU A 48 17.07 16.18 22.49
C GLU A 48 15.91 17.04 21.96
N THR A 49 15.03 16.45 21.14
CA THR A 49 13.84 17.15 20.63
C THR A 49 12.85 17.45 21.76
N LEU A 50 12.69 16.53 22.72
CA LEU A 50 11.86 16.74 23.91
C LEU A 50 12.44 17.79 24.87
N SER A 51 13.76 17.94 24.95
CA SER A 51 14.41 18.90 25.84
C SER A 51 14.41 20.34 25.33
N LYS A 52 14.15 20.58 24.03
CA LYS A 52 14.13 21.91 23.40
C LYS A 52 12.74 22.56 23.29
N SER A 53 11.71 22.01 23.95
CA SER A 53 10.36 22.59 24.01
C SER A 53 10.32 23.86 24.88
N SER A 54 10.96 24.94 24.39
CA SER A 54 10.54 26.30 24.74
C SER A 54 9.19 26.56 24.04
N LYS A 55 8.36 27.44 24.61
CA LYS A 55 7.02 27.83 24.13
C LYS A 55 7.04 28.43 22.71
N GLN A 56 7.32 27.62 21.69
CA GLN A 56 7.11 28.01 20.30
C GLN A 56 5.62 27.84 19.99
N GLU A 57 5.03 28.90 19.45
CA GLU A 57 3.67 28.81 18.91
C GLU A 57 3.65 27.75 17.79
N PRO A 58 2.63 26.86 17.78
CA PRO A 58 2.47 25.87 16.72
C PRO A 58 2.46 26.54 15.34
N PHE A 59 3.32 26.10 14.43
CA PHE A 59 3.39 26.71 13.10
C PHE A 59 2.15 26.40 12.26
N ILE A 60 1.69 27.38 11.48
CA ILE A 60 0.52 27.23 10.59
C ILE A 60 0.89 27.33 9.11
N ASP A 61 1.92 28.09 8.76
CA ASP A 61 2.30 28.32 7.36
C ASP A 61 3.19 27.20 6.85
N LEU A 62 2.60 26.31 6.06
CA LEU A 62 3.30 25.16 5.47
C LEU A 62 4.35 25.59 4.45
N ARG A 63 4.10 26.67 3.68
CA ARG A 63 5.07 27.17 2.71
C ARG A 63 6.31 27.71 3.41
N LYS A 64 6.14 28.41 4.52
CA LYS A 64 7.25 28.89 5.35
C LYS A 64 8.02 27.73 5.99
N ALA A 65 7.32 26.70 6.46
CA ALA A 65 7.94 25.48 6.97
C ALA A 65 8.83 24.80 5.91
N PHE A 66 8.32 24.63 4.69
CA PHE A 66 9.11 24.08 3.57
C PHE A 66 10.32 24.95 3.21
N LYS A 67 10.17 26.28 3.15
CA LYS A 67 11.30 27.18 2.90
C LYS A 67 12.38 27.08 4.00
N LYS A 68 11.95 26.95 5.26
CA LYS A 68 12.87 26.77 6.39
C LYS A 68 13.62 25.44 6.26
N TRP A 69 12.91 24.36 5.96
CA TRP A 69 13.52 23.06 5.70
C TRP A 69 14.50 23.11 4.50
N ASP A 70 14.11 23.74 3.39
CA ASP A 70 14.97 23.90 2.21
C ASP A 70 16.30 24.63 2.57
N SER A 71 16.26 25.59 3.50
CA SER A 71 17.44 26.34 3.95
C SER A 71 18.32 25.61 4.98
N GLN A 72 17.76 24.67 5.73
CA GLN A 72 18.47 23.98 6.83
C GLN A 72 18.96 22.59 6.45
N VAL A 73 18.22 21.89 5.60
CA VAL A 73 18.49 20.52 5.17
C VAL A 73 18.60 20.51 3.64
N GLY A 74 17.48 20.79 2.97
CA GLY A 74 17.42 20.77 1.51
C GLY A 74 17.67 19.38 0.89
N CYS A 75 17.46 19.27 -0.42
CA CYS A 75 17.48 17.96 -1.08
C CYS A 75 18.86 17.31 -1.16
N ALA A 76 19.96 18.09 -1.13
CA ALA A 76 21.31 17.53 -1.20
C ALA A 76 21.64 16.76 0.09
N GLN A 77 21.45 17.40 1.24
CA GLN A 77 21.70 16.79 2.55
C GLN A 77 20.73 15.63 2.82
N PHE A 78 19.43 15.82 2.58
CA PHE A 78 18.41 14.78 2.74
C PHE A 78 18.75 13.49 1.96
N ARG A 79 19.26 13.63 0.73
CA ARG A 79 19.67 12.47 -0.08
C ARG A 79 20.91 11.77 0.47
N GLU A 80 21.86 12.51 1.03
CA GLU A 80 23.07 11.93 1.62
C GLU A 80 22.75 11.24 2.96
N GLU A 81 21.93 11.87 3.83
CA GLU A 81 21.50 11.29 5.10
C GLU A 81 20.71 10.00 4.92
N HIS A 82 19.85 9.93 3.91
CA HIS A 82 19.06 8.73 3.63
C HIS A 82 19.71 7.79 2.62
N LYS A 83 20.99 7.98 2.28
CA LYS A 83 21.72 7.17 1.30
C LYS A 83 21.82 5.70 1.67
N GLU A 84 21.96 5.38 2.95
CA GLU A 84 22.02 4.00 3.44
C GLU A 84 20.68 3.26 3.27
N LEU A 85 19.55 3.98 3.37
CA LEU A 85 18.22 3.47 3.01
C LEU A 85 18.07 3.23 1.50
N LEU A 86 18.97 3.78 0.67
CA LEU A 86 19.07 3.51 -0.77
C LEU A 86 19.99 2.32 -1.09
N GLY A 87 20.90 1.96 -0.17
CA GLY A 87 22.03 1.07 -0.40
C GLY A 87 21.80 -0.41 -0.05
N ASN A 88 20.76 -0.75 0.72
CA ASN A 88 20.48 -2.13 1.11
C ASN A 88 19.88 -2.94 -0.05
N ARG A 89 20.75 -3.31 -1.01
CA ARG A 89 20.47 -4.28 -2.09
C ARG A 89 20.17 -5.69 -1.56
N SER A 90 20.52 -6.00 -0.32
CA SER A 90 20.68 -7.36 0.21
C SER A 90 19.41 -8.02 0.78
N LYS A 91 18.22 -7.41 0.65
CA LYS A 91 16.94 -8.05 1.08
C LYS A 91 15.77 -7.82 0.11
N MET A 92 16.02 -7.68 -1.18
CA MET A 92 14.98 -7.50 -2.21
C MET A 92 14.18 -8.77 -2.56
N SER A 93 14.00 -9.73 -1.65
CA SER A 93 13.13 -10.89 -1.92
C SER A 93 11.64 -10.50 -2.05
N SER A 94 11.29 -9.25 -1.74
CA SER A 94 9.93 -8.70 -1.74
C SER A 94 9.54 -8.00 -3.03
N LEU A 95 10.46 -7.75 -3.98
CA LEU A 95 10.18 -7.02 -5.23
C LEU A 95 10.74 -7.74 -6.47
N GLN A 96 9.92 -7.85 -7.50
CA GLN A 96 10.38 -8.21 -8.85
C GLN A 96 11.19 -7.08 -9.46
N ASP A 97 12.19 -7.45 -10.26
CA ASP A 97 12.98 -6.48 -11.02
C ASP A 97 12.20 -6.02 -12.26
N ALA A 98 11.25 -5.11 -12.07
CA ALA A 98 10.41 -4.57 -13.13
C ALA A 98 11.21 -3.81 -14.21
N GLU A 99 12.36 -3.22 -13.86
CA GLU A 99 13.26 -2.53 -14.79
C GLU A 99 14.39 -3.44 -15.30
N GLY A 100 14.45 -4.69 -14.83
CA GLY A 100 15.53 -5.64 -15.08
C GLY A 100 15.71 -6.00 -16.55
N GLN A 101 16.89 -6.47 -16.93
CA GLN A 101 17.17 -6.86 -18.31
C GLN A 101 16.33 -8.08 -18.70
N ILE A 102 15.43 -7.90 -19.67
CA ILE A 102 14.76 -9.01 -20.34
C ILE A 102 15.68 -9.51 -21.45
N GLN A 103 15.89 -10.83 -21.51
CA GLN A 103 16.47 -11.44 -22.68
C GLN A 103 15.40 -11.46 -23.77
N CYS A 104 15.47 -10.51 -24.71
CA CYS A 104 14.44 -10.34 -25.74
C CYS A 104 14.17 -11.61 -26.56
N GLY A 105 15.12 -12.56 -26.62
CA GLY A 105 14.94 -13.87 -27.25
C GLY A 105 13.98 -14.82 -26.54
N GLU A 106 13.56 -14.52 -25.30
CA GLU A 106 12.53 -15.28 -24.58
C GLU A 106 11.11 -14.97 -25.08
N LEU A 107 10.89 -13.79 -25.68
CA LEU A 107 9.58 -13.36 -26.15
C LEU A 107 9.22 -14.10 -27.44
N GLN A 108 8.05 -14.74 -27.47
CA GLN A 108 7.57 -15.50 -28.64
C GLN A 108 6.71 -14.65 -29.58
N MET A 109 6.33 -13.44 -29.16
CA MET A 109 5.35 -12.59 -29.84
C MET A 109 5.86 -11.16 -30.01
N ASN A 110 5.52 -10.54 -31.14
CA ASN A 110 5.79 -9.12 -31.42
C ASN A 110 4.64 -8.19 -30.98
N HIS A 111 3.44 -8.75 -30.87
CA HIS A 111 2.23 -8.08 -30.43
C HIS A 111 1.47 -8.98 -29.48
N VAL A 112 0.95 -8.41 -28.39
CA VAL A 112 0.05 -9.07 -27.46
C VAL A 112 -1.19 -8.23 -27.28
N SER A 113 -2.35 -8.86 -27.37
CA SER A 113 -3.65 -8.26 -27.08
C SER A 113 -4.25 -8.84 -25.80
N VAL A 114 -4.48 -7.97 -24.81
CA VAL A 114 -5.11 -8.31 -23.52
C VAL A 114 -6.47 -7.63 -23.45
N LEU A 115 -7.52 -8.45 -23.30
CA LEU A 115 -8.86 -7.98 -23.03
C LEU A 115 -9.16 -8.03 -21.54
N VAL A 116 -9.45 -6.88 -20.95
CA VAL A 116 -9.84 -6.72 -19.55
C VAL A 116 -11.33 -6.99 -19.42
N LYS A 117 -11.68 -8.10 -18.74
CA LYS A 117 -13.07 -8.56 -18.53
C LYS A 117 -13.59 -8.10 -17.16
N GLY A 118 -14.74 -7.42 -17.16
CA GLY A 118 -15.56 -7.21 -15.96
C GLY A 118 -15.77 -5.73 -15.59
N TRP A 119 -16.53 -5.51 -14.50
CA TRP A 119 -16.59 -4.22 -13.82
C TRP A 119 -15.28 -4.04 -13.06
N THR A 120 -14.33 -3.34 -13.65
CA THR A 120 -12.99 -3.21 -13.08
C THR A 120 -12.78 -1.88 -12.34
N TRP A 121 -12.01 -1.88 -11.26
CA TRP A 121 -11.49 -0.65 -10.67
C TRP A 121 -10.26 -0.09 -11.43
N ILE A 122 -9.69 -0.88 -12.36
CA ILE A 122 -8.59 -0.44 -13.23
C ILE A 122 -8.97 0.86 -13.96
N PRO A 123 -8.18 1.94 -13.82
CA PRO A 123 -8.47 3.22 -14.45
C PRO A 123 -8.60 3.17 -15.98
N ASP A 124 -9.51 3.95 -16.54
CA ASP A 124 -9.73 4.01 -18.00
C ASP A 124 -8.53 4.58 -18.77
N ASN A 125 -7.70 5.40 -18.13
CA ASN A 125 -6.48 5.93 -18.75
C ASN A 125 -5.41 4.84 -18.98
N MET A 126 -5.64 3.61 -18.50
CA MET A 126 -4.82 2.45 -18.84
C MET A 126 -5.32 1.69 -20.08
N ASP A 127 -6.47 2.04 -20.65
CA ASP A 127 -6.95 1.47 -21.92
C ASP A 127 -6.16 2.11 -23.07
N ASN A 128 -5.13 1.41 -23.57
CA ASN A 128 -4.20 1.97 -24.53
C ASN A 128 -3.39 0.91 -25.29
N LEU A 129 -2.71 1.35 -26.36
CA LEU A 129 -1.67 0.62 -27.05
C LEU A 129 -0.29 1.08 -26.53
N TYR A 130 0.43 0.16 -25.91
CA TYR A 130 1.72 0.41 -25.30
C TYR A 130 2.87 -0.06 -26.20
N SER A 131 3.93 0.75 -26.25
CA SER A 131 5.23 0.35 -26.80
C SER A 131 6.11 -0.13 -25.65
N CYS A 132 6.34 -1.43 -25.59
CA CYS A 132 7.09 -2.10 -24.55
C CYS A 132 8.52 -2.38 -25.00
N ARG A 133 9.32 -2.96 -24.10
CA ARG A 133 10.72 -3.31 -24.40
C ARG A 133 10.79 -4.38 -25.48
N CYS A 134 11.97 -4.54 -26.07
CA CYS A 134 12.22 -5.53 -27.13
C CYS A 134 11.34 -5.34 -28.40
N GLY A 135 10.74 -4.16 -28.60
CA GLY A 135 9.83 -3.91 -29.73
C GLY A 135 8.45 -4.55 -29.58
N LEU A 136 8.14 -5.12 -28.41
CA LEU A 136 6.82 -5.69 -28.13
C LEU A 136 5.78 -4.58 -28.08
N SER A 137 4.70 -4.74 -28.85
CA SER A 137 3.51 -3.91 -28.72
C SER A 137 2.46 -4.62 -27.87
N CYS A 138 1.80 -3.87 -26.99
CA CYS A 138 0.84 -4.42 -26.04
C CYS A 138 -0.46 -3.63 -26.12
N LEU A 139 -1.51 -4.22 -26.69
CA LEU A 139 -2.85 -3.68 -26.63
C LEU A 139 -3.48 -4.12 -25.30
N TRP A 140 -3.78 -3.17 -24.44
CA TRP A 140 -4.50 -3.40 -23.19
C TRP A 140 -5.82 -2.64 -23.27
N THR A 141 -6.94 -3.36 -23.32
CA THR A 141 -8.24 -2.71 -23.56
C THR A 141 -9.40 -3.38 -22.85
N LYS A 142 -10.41 -2.59 -22.51
CA LYS A 142 -11.72 -3.08 -22.04
C LYS A 142 -12.68 -3.34 -23.21
N SER A 143 -12.34 -2.88 -24.41
CA SER A 143 -13.18 -3.01 -25.61
C SER A 143 -12.98 -4.35 -26.31
N SER A 144 -14.01 -5.20 -26.29
CA SER A 144 -14.00 -6.47 -27.04
C SER A 144 -13.95 -6.28 -28.56
N VAL A 145 -14.30 -5.08 -29.06
CA VAL A 145 -14.21 -4.76 -30.50
C VAL A 145 -12.77 -4.50 -30.92
N LEU A 146 -11.97 -3.88 -30.05
CA LEU A 146 -10.56 -3.59 -30.33
C LEU A 146 -9.67 -4.83 -30.14
N ALA A 147 -10.05 -5.71 -29.22
CA ALA A 147 -9.35 -6.96 -28.95
C ALA A 147 -10.12 -8.17 -29.51
N ASP A 148 -10.30 -8.23 -30.84
CA ASP A 148 -10.86 -9.43 -31.48
C ASP A 148 -9.87 -10.61 -31.35
N LYS A 149 -10.33 -11.72 -30.75
CA LYS A 149 -9.54 -12.91 -30.40
C LYS A 149 -8.26 -12.58 -29.61
N PRO A 150 -8.39 -12.07 -28.37
CA PRO A 150 -7.25 -11.65 -27.56
C PRO A 150 -6.32 -12.82 -27.24
N ASP A 151 -5.07 -12.51 -26.90
CA ASP A 151 -4.08 -13.49 -26.43
C ASP A 151 -4.27 -13.84 -24.96
N ALA A 152 -4.86 -12.91 -24.19
CA ALA A 152 -5.18 -13.10 -22.80
C ALA A 152 -6.48 -12.40 -22.39
N LEU A 153 -7.19 -13.01 -21.44
CA LEU A 153 -8.33 -12.44 -20.74
C LEU A 153 -7.91 -12.12 -19.31
N LEU A 154 -8.00 -10.84 -18.93
CA LEU A 154 -7.73 -10.40 -17.57
C LEU A 154 -9.01 -10.34 -16.76
N PHE A 155 -9.01 -11.06 -15.65
CA PHE A 155 -10.09 -11.08 -14.67
C PHE A 155 -9.68 -10.36 -13.40
N GLU A 156 -10.54 -9.45 -12.95
CA GLU A 156 -10.41 -8.74 -11.68
C GLU A 156 -11.66 -9.04 -10.85
N THR A 157 -11.49 -9.46 -9.59
CA THR A 157 -12.57 -9.85 -8.63
C THR A 157 -13.37 -11.11 -8.95
N THR A 158 -13.35 -11.61 -10.18
CA THR A 158 -13.99 -12.87 -10.58
C THR A 158 -12.93 -13.91 -10.90
N THR A 159 -13.05 -15.12 -10.37
CA THR A 159 -12.12 -16.22 -10.70
C THR A 159 -12.26 -16.59 -12.17
N PRO A 160 -11.14 -16.81 -12.90
CA PRO A 160 -11.22 -17.28 -14.28
C PRO A 160 -11.86 -18.67 -14.40
N PRO A 161 -12.32 -19.07 -15.59
CA PRO A 161 -12.83 -20.42 -15.84
C PRO A 161 -11.81 -21.50 -15.46
N PHE A 162 -12.28 -22.61 -14.87
CA PHE A 162 -11.42 -23.70 -14.40
C PHE A 162 -10.65 -24.42 -15.52
N GLN A 163 -11.22 -24.46 -16.73
CA GLN A 163 -10.62 -25.13 -17.89
C GLN A 163 -10.35 -24.11 -19.01
N ARG A 164 -9.28 -24.34 -19.77
CA ARG A 164 -8.91 -23.60 -20.98
C ARG A 164 -8.76 -24.59 -22.13
N LEU A 165 -9.35 -24.30 -23.29
CA LEU A 165 -9.16 -25.13 -24.48
C LEU A 165 -7.96 -24.64 -25.29
N SER A 166 -7.44 -25.50 -26.17
CA SER A 166 -6.37 -25.09 -27.09
C SER A 166 -6.88 -24.01 -28.04
N GLY A 167 -6.12 -22.92 -28.16
CA GLY A 167 -6.51 -21.74 -28.93
C GLY A 167 -7.33 -20.72 -28.15
N ASP A 168 -7.78 -21.03 -26.92
CA ASP A 168 -8.41 -20.05 -26.04
C ASP A 168 -7.35 -19.09 -25.45
N PRO A 169 -7.72 -17.82 -25.20
CA PRO A 169 -6.84 -16.85 -24.56
C PRO A 169 -6.34 -17.33 -23.19
N LEU A 170 -5.15 -16.91 -22.80
CA LEU A 170 -4.64 -17.15 -21.45
C LEU A 170 -5.54 -16.50 -20.40
N ARG A 171 -5.75 -17.20 -19.30
CA ARG A 171 -6.50 -16.72 -18.13
C ARG A 171 -5.54 -15.97 -17.23
N VAL A 172 -5.67 -14.66 -17.20
CA VAL A 172 -4.90 -13.79 -16.30
C VAL A 172 -5.80 -13.43 -15.14
N TYR A 173 -5.41 -13.76 -13.92
CA TYR A 173 -6.16 -13.39 -12.73
C TYR A 173 -5.39 -12.39 -11.89
N MET A 174 -6.01 -11.26 -11.59
CA MET A 174 -5.44 -10.23 -10.74
C MET A 174 -6.18 -10.18 -9.40
N ASP A 175 -5.43 -10.38 -8.32
CA ASP A 175 -5.91 -10.18 -6.96
C ASP A 175 -4.84 -9.51 -6.11
N LEU A 176 -5.10 -8.24 -5.78
CA LEU A 176 -4.23 -7.39 -5.00
C LEU A 176 -4.71 -7.31 -3.54
N GLU A 177 -5.17 -8.41 -2.94
CA GLU A 177 -5.27 -8.50 -1.47
C GLU A 177 -4.03 -9.19 -0.88
N ALA A 178 -3.48 -8.64 0.21
CA ALA A 178 -2.22 -9.12 0.79
C ALA A 178 -2.22 -10.61 1.21
N GLY A 179 -3.38 -11.17 1.53
CA GLY A 179 -3.53 -12.57 1.96
C GLY A 179 -3.81 -13.56 0.84
N ARG A 180 -3.93 -13.11 -0.41
CA ARG A 180 -4.33 -13.96 -1.53
C ARG A 180 -3.13 -14.70 -2.12
N LYS A 181 -3.46 -15.83 -2.74
CA LYS A 181 -2.52 -16.74 -3.41
C LYS A 181 -3.17 -17.18 -4.72
N ASN A 182 -2.32 -17.67 -5.63
CA ASN A 182 -2.77 -18.30 -6.86
C ASN A 182 -3.81 -19.41 -6.57
N SER A 183 -4.83 -19.47 -7.40
CA SER A 183 -5.88 -20.50 -7.30
C SER A 183 -5.46 -21.80 -7.99
N GLY A 184 -4.44 -21.72 -8.85
CA GLY A 184 -3.97 -22.83 -9.69
C GLY A 184 -4.78 -23.00 -10.98
N TYR A 185 -5.83 -22.19 -11.18
CA TYR A 185 -6.63 -22.22 -12.41
C TYR A 185 -6.24 -21.11 -13.40
N GLU A 186 -5.55 -20.06 -12.98
CA GLU A 186 -5.03 -19.06 -13.89
C GLU A 186 -3.74 -19.53 -14.59
N ASP A 187 -3.52 -19.05 -15.82
CA ASP A 187 -2.27 -19.27 -16.54
C ASP A 187 -1.22 -18.22 -16.17
N VAL A 188 -1.66 -17.05 -15.67
CA VAL A 188 -0.84 -15.96 -15.12
C VAL A 188 -1.55 -15.36 -13.91
N PHE A 189 -0.87 -15.32 -12.76
CA PHE A 189 -1.36 -14.68 -11.55
C PHE A 189 -0.66 -13.34 -11.28
N ILE A 190 -1.46 -12.29 -11.06
CA ILE A 190 -0.99 -10.95 -10.73
C ILE A 190 -1.34 -10.64 -9.28
N SER A 191 -0.33 -10.38 -8.45
CA SER A 191 -0.51 -10.12 -7.01
C SER A 191 0.54 -9.16 -6.45
N TYR A 192 0.48 -8.84 -5.16
CA TYR A 192 1.52 -8.08 -4.47
C TYR A 192 2.84 -8.82 -4.24
N HIS A 193 2.87 -10.15 -4.35
CA HIS A 193 4.05 -10.95 -3.98
C HIS A 193 5.04 -11.03 -5.13
N ALA A 194 6.34 -10.91 -4.83
CA ALA A 194 7.38 -10.95 -5.86
C ALA A 194 7.57 -12.33 -6.51
N ASN A 195 7.12 -13.40 -5.85
CA ASN A 195 7.26 -14.76 -6.34
C ASN A 195 6.09 -15.22 -7.24
N ASP A 196 5.05 -14.40 -7.40
CA ASP A 196 3.96 -14.69 -8.33
C ASP A 196 4.35 -14.31 -9.77
N ASP A 197 3.58 -14.68 -10.79
CA ASP A 197 4.00 -14.51 -12.19
C ASP A 197 4.28 -13.04 -12.53
N VAL A 198 3.43 -12.13 -12.07
CA VAL A 198 3.63 -10.69 -12.22
C VAL A 198 3.27 -9.98 -10.93
N GLN A 199 4.23 -9.27 -10.34
CA GLN A 199 3.97 -8.44 -9.17
C GLN A 199 3.31 -7.12 -9.60
N SER A 200 2.25 -6.71 -8.92
CA SER A 200 1.67 -5.37 -9.08
C SER A 200 1.45 -4.73 -7.72
N THR A 201 1.94 -3.50 -7.56
CA THR A 201 1.76 -2.72 -6.34
C THR A 201 0.74 -1.61 -6.57
N TYR A 202 -0.08 -1.33 -5.56
CA TYR A 202 -1.00 -0.19 -5.54
C TYR A 202 -0.27 1.17 -5.52
N ALA A 203 1.03 1.16 -5.21
CA ALA A 203 1.89 2.33 -5.17
C ALA A 203 2.18 2.83 -6.59
N GLY A 204 1.15 3.28 -7.31
CA GLY A 204 1.32 3.74 -8.68
C GLY A 204 0.12 4.47 -9.24
N ALA A 205 -0.86 3.73 -9.76
CA ALA A 205 -1.90 4.29 -10.62
C ALA A 205 -2.78 5.35 -9.94
N LEU A 206 -3.13 5.17 -8.67
CA LEU A 206 -3.91 6.17 -7.95
C LEU A 206 -3.07 7.46 -7.72
N PHE A 207 -1.79 7.31 -7.37
CA PHE A 207 -0.92 8.46 -7.08
C PHE A 207 -0.38 9.18 -8.32
N HIS A 208 -0.30 8.52 -9.47
CA HIS A 208 0.40 9.04 -10.66
C HIS A 208 -0.51 9.48 -11.79
N ASN A 209 -1.66 8.83 -11.97
CA ASN A 209 -2.59 9.17 -13.06
C ASN A 209 -3.53 10.30 -12.67
N ASN A 210 -3.78 10.49 -11.37
CA ASN A 210 -4.68 11.49 -10.82
C ASN A 210 -3.93 12.53 -9.96
N ARG A 211 -2.68 12.87 -10.33
CA ARG A 211 -1.81 13.77 -9.56
C ARG A 211 -2.57 15.04 -9.13
N ASN A 212 -2.83 15.13 -7.84
CA ASN A 212 -3.33 16.33 -7.20
C ASN A 212 -2.39 16.73 -6.08
N TYR A 213 -1.64 17.79 -6.34
CA TYR A 213 -0.68 18.38 -5.41
C TYR A 213 -1.29 19.55 -4.65
N HIS A 214 -2.61 19.53 -4.38
CA HIS A 214 -3.18 20.55 -3.54
C HIS A 214 -2.78 20.29 -2.09
N LEU A 215 -1.61 20.82 -1.73
CA LEU A 215 -1.20 20.98 -0.36
C LEU A 215 -1.90 22.23 0.15
N SER A 216 -2.71 22.08 1.20
CA SER A 216 -3.19 23.24 1.94
C SER A 216 -1.99 24.13 2.29
N PRO A 217 -2.06 25.45 2.08
CA PRO A 217 -1.01 26.35 2.53
C PRO A 217 -0.98 26.48 4.07
N ILE A 218 -2.03 26.03 4.74
CA ILE A 218 -2.27 26.22 6.18
C ILE A 218 -2.42 24.87 6.88
N LYS A 219 -1.70 24.70 7.99
CA LYS A 219 -1.82 23.55 8.91
C LYS A 219 -2.88 23.82 9.97
N ASN A 220 -3.78 22.87 10.19
CA ASN A 220 -4.71 22.89 11.32
C ASN A 220 -4.00 22.33 12.57
N ASN A 221 -4.08 23.05 13.69
CA ASN A 221 -3.48 22.64 14.97
C ASN A 221 -4.47 21.97 15.92
N ASP A 222 -5.77 22.21 15.73
CA ASP A 222 -6.83 21.66 16.58
C ASP A 222 -7.09 20.17 16.27
N THR A 223 -6.86 19.76 15.03
CA THR A 223 -6.93 18.36 14.60
C THR A 223 -5.59 17.92 14.05
N LEU A 224 -4.87 17.07 14.78
CA LEU A 224 -3.53 16.61 14.40
C LEU A 224 -3.57 15.39 13.48
N VAL A 225 -4.57 14.53 13.65
CA VAL A 225 -4.70 13.28 12.90
C VAL A 225 -6.12 13.16 12.37
N TYR A 226 -6.28 12.69 11.14
CA TYR A 226 -7.55 12.14 10.70
C TYR A 226 -7.42 10.62 10.59
N TRP A 227 -8.51 9.92 10.87
CA TRP A 227 -8.67 8.49 10.68
C TRP A 227 -9.85 8.26 9.74
N SER A 228 -9.68 7.43 8.71
CA SER A 228 -10.79 7.09 7.80
C SER A 228 -10.85 5.59 7.62
N SER A 229 -11.96 4.98 8.06
CA SER A 229 -12.15 3.55 7.85
C SER A 229 -13.60 3.10 7.88
N SER A 230 -13.99 2.26 6.92
CA SER A 230 -15.33 1.67 6.83
C SER A 230 -15.37 0.15 7.02
N ARG A 231 -14.25 -0.55 6.85
CA ARG A 231 -14.12 -1.99 7.17
C ARG A 231 -13.56 -2.13 8.58
N CYS A 232 -14.39 -2.51 9.55
CA CYS A 232 -14.01 -2.52 10.97
C CYS A 232 -13.35 -3.83 11.38
N LEU A 233 -12.04 -3.80 11.65
CA LEU A 233 -11.27 -4.96 12.10
C LEU A 233 -10.96 -4.81 13.61
N PRO A 234 -11.27 -5.82 14.46
CA PRO A 234 -11.15 -5.68 15.92
C PRO A 234 -9.75 -5.24 16.39
N GLN A 235 -8.69 -5.87 15.90
CA GLN A 235 -7.31 -5.56 16.29
C GLN A 235 -6.91 -4.13 15.89
N ARG A 236 -7.17 -3.75 14.63
CA ARG A 236 -6.87 -2.41 14.13
C ARG A 236 -7.66 -1.34 14.89
N ASN A 237 -8.94 -1.58 15.15
CA ASN A 237 -9.79 -0.64 15.89
C ASN A 237 -9.34 -0.50 17.34
N ARG A 238 -8.86 -1.58 17.99
CA ARG A 238 -8.28 -1.49 19.34
C ARG A 238 -7.03 -0.60 19.36
N LEU A 239 -6.10 -0.81 18.41
CA LEU A 239 -4.88 0.00 18.30
C LEU A 239 -5.22 1.47 18.00
N ALA A 240 -6.10 1.71 17.03
CA ALA A 240 -6.55 3.05 16.67
C ALA A 240 -7.24 3.73 17.85
N LYS A 241 -8.15 3.06 18.58
CA LYS A 241 -8.79 3.64 19.77
C LYS A 241 -7.78 4.10 20.82
N ASN A 242 -6.77 3.27 21.10
CA ASN A 242 -5.73 3.59 22.09
C ASN A 242 -4.87 4.79 21.69
N LEU A 243 -4.54 4.91 20.39
CA LEU A 243 -3.74 6.04 19.89
C LEU A 243 -4.58 7.31 19.77
N LEU A 244 -5.77 7.21 19.18
CA LEU A 244 -6.66 8.34 18.91
C LEU A 244 -7.20 8.96 20.20
N SER A 245 -7.36 8.20 21.29
CA SER A 245 -7.70 8.79 22.60
C SER A 245 -6.63 9.73 23.16
N LEU A 246 -5.41 9.70 22.62
CA LEU A 246 -4.28 10.50 23.07
C LEU A 246 -4.01 11.71 22.15
N LEU A 247 -4.70 11.80 21.01
CA LEU A 247 -4.45 12.78 19.96
C LEU A 247 -5.75 13.52 19.58
N PRO A 248 -5.69 14.84 19.35
CA PRO A 248 -6.80 15.54 18.71
C PRO A 248 -7.02 14.98 17.31
N HIS A 249 -8.23 14.48 17.02
CA HIS A 249 -8.49 13.77 15.78
C HIS A 249 -9.93 13.89 15.26
N HIS A 250 -10.04 13.80 13.94
CA HIS A 250 -11.29 13.50 13.24
C HIS A 250 -11.30 12.06 12.77
N SER A 251 -12.43 11.40 12.87
CA SER A 251 -12.62 10.01 12.48
C SER A 251 -13.84 9.89 11.56
N PHE A 252 -13.57 9.52 10.32
CA PHE A 252 -14.51 9.39 9.21
C PHE A 252 -14.78 7.90 8.88
N GLY A 253 -15.83 7.65 8.09
CA GLY A 253 -16.25 6.31 7.70
C GLY A 253 -17.12 5.62 8.76
N LYS A 254 -17.32 4.31 8.65
CA LYS A 254 -18.19 3.54 9.57
C LYS A 254 -17.53 3.26 10.93
N CYS A 255 -16.21 3.17 10.99
CA CYS A 255 -15.50 2.69 12.18
C CYS A 255 -15.04 3.86 13.06
N MET A 256 -15.48 3.87 14.33
CA MET A 256 -15.07 4.87 15.34
C MET A 256 -15.36 6.31 14.89
N ASN A 257 -16.42 6.53 14.11
CA ASN A 257 -16.77 7.85 13.59
C ASN A 257 -17.04 8.83 14.75
N ASN A 258 -16.44 10.01 14.70
CA ASN A 258 -16.63 11.06 15.73
C ASN A 258 -17.06 12.42 15.15
N VAL A 259 -17.22 12.52 13.83
CA VAL A 259 -17.61 13.77 13.13
C VAL A 259 -19.08 13.78 12.66
N GLY A 260 -19.80 12.66 12.84
CA GLY A 260 -21.25 12.59 12.64
C GLY A 260 -21.69 12.43 11.18
N GLY A 261 -21.40 11.27 10.58
CA GLY A 261 -21.90 10.89 9.24
C GLY A 261 -20.82 10.27 8.35
N LEU A 262 -21.21 9.51 7.33
CA LEU A 262 -20.28 8.78 6.46
C LEU A 262 -19.52 9.71 5.50
N ASP A 263 -20.16 10.77 5.00
CA ASP A 263 -19.62 11.65 3.96
C ASP A 263 -19.28 13.07 4.48
N LYS A 264 -19.01 13.19 5.78
CA LYS A 264 -18.69 14.48 6.39
C LYS A 264 -17.33 15.04 5.99
N ALA A 265 -16.42 14.25 5.43
CA ALA A 265 -15.10 14.74 5.02
C ALA A 265 -15.20 15.98 4.10
N LEU A 266 -16.12 15.96 3.14
CA LEU A 266 -16.33 17.08 2.21
C LEU A 266 -16.95 18.33 2.87
N SER A 267 -17.65 18.18 4.00
CA SER A 267 -18.11 19.34 4.78
C SER A 267 -17.01 20.01 5.59
N PHE A 268 -15.98 19.26 5.98
CA PHE A 268 -14.80 19.79 6.69
C PHE A 268 -13.75 20.34 5.72
N TYR A 269 -13.71 19.80 4.50
CA TYR A 269 -12.77 20.18 3.45
C TYR A 269 -13.53 20.43 2.12
N PRO A 270 -14.34 21.49 2.03
CA PRO A 270 -15.17 21.75 0.84
C PRO A 270 -14.35 22.02 -0.43
N GLU A 271 -13.13 22.54 -0.30
CA GLU A 271 -12.16 22.71 -1.38
C GLU A 271 -11.73 21.38 -2.03
N CYS A 272 -12.02 20.26 -1.34
CA CYS A 272 -11.75 18.92 -1.80
C CYS A 272 -12.87 18.32 -2.68
N MET A 273 -14.01 19.00 -2.80
CA MET A 273 -15.13 18.52 -3.63
C MET A 273 -14.74 18.48 -5.11
N LYS A 274 -15.08 17.37 -5.78
CA LYS A 274 -14.88 17.20 -7.23
C LYS A 274 -15.97 17.97 -7.98
N ASP A 275 -15.60 19.06 -8.62
CA ASP A 275 -16.41 19.68 -9.68
C ASP A 275 -16.17 18.90 -10.99
N ALA A 276 -17.24 18.52 -11.68
CA ALA A 276 -17.18 17.81 -12.96
C ALA A 276 -16.61 18.67 -14.09
N ASN A 277 -16.65 20.00 -13.95
CA ASN A 277 -16.08 20.96 -14.89
C ASN A 277 -14.66 21.41 -14.52
N GLU A 278 -14.13 20.99 -13.37
CA GLU A 278 -12.76 21.26 -12.97
C GLU A 278 -11.88 20.03 -13.15
N THR A 279 -10.57 20.24 -13.26
CA THR A 279 -9.59 19.16 -13.21
C THR A 279 -9.82 18.33 -11.95
N PRO A 280 -10.00 17.00 -12.05
CA PRO A 280 -10.30 16.16 -10.89
C PRO A 280 -9.28 16.40 -9.78
N LYS A 281 -9.73 16.83 -8.61
CA LYS A 281 -8.92 16.98 -7.39
C LYS A 281 -9.07 15.71 -6.55
N TRP A 282 -7.96 15.08 -6.20
CA TRP A 282 -7.95 13.85 -5.43
C TRP A 282 -7.26 14.00 -4.07
N TRP A 283 -7.77 13.21 -3.14
CA TRP A 283 -7.58 13.18 -1.70
C TRP A 283 -7.37 11.76 -1.19
N ASP A 284 -6.73 10.89 -1.97
CA ASP A 284 -6.44 9.56 -1.48
C ASP A 284 -5.28 9.55 -0.48
N HIS A 285 -5.60 8.94 0.65
CA HIS A 285 -4.71 8.73 1.77
C HIS A 285 -3.84 7.52 1.48
N LEU A 286 -2.55 7.64 1.81
CA LEU A 286 -1.62 6.51 1.71
C LEU A 286 -2.01 5.45 2.74
N HIS A 287 -2.76 4.45 2.31
CA HIS A 287 -2.99 3.24 3.08
C HIS A 287 -1.88 2.24 2.78
N CYS A 288 -0.88 2.18 3.64
CA CYS A 288 0.10 1.10 3.61
C CYS A 288 0.02 0.30 4.91
N ALA A 289 -0.54 -0.90 4.82
CA ALA A 289 -0.43 -1.94 5.84
C ALA A 289 0.19 -3.17 5.17
N MET A 290 1.53 -3.23 5.13
CA MET A 290 2.27 -4.37 4.60
C MET A 290 3.45 -4.67 5.53
N SER A 291 3.77 -5.94 5.73
CA SER A 291 4.88 -6.41 6.59
C SER A 291 6.27 -5.93 6.15
N HIS A 292 6.40 -5.43 4.92
CA HIS A 292 7.63 -4.88 4.34
C HIS A 292 7.46 -3.45 3.82
N TYR A 293 6.62 -2.65 4.47
CA TYR A 293 6.24 -1.30 4.00
C TYR A 293 7.44 -0.39 3.66
N LYS A 294 8.61 -0.59 4.27
CA LYS A 294 9.82 0.22 4.05
C LYS A 294 10.27 0.23 2.57
N ASP A 295 10.00 -0.85 1.84
CA ASP A 295 10.27 -0.91 0.40
C ASP A 295 9.19 -0.20 -0.43
N PHE A 296 7.98 -0.03 0.13
CA PHE A 296 6.79 0.48 -0.57
C PHE A 296 6.46 1.94 -0.27
N VAL A 297 7.26 2.61 0.57
CA VAL A 297 7.11 4.03 0.87
C VAL A 297 8.44 4.75 0.66
N PRO A 298 8.44 6.04 0.30
CA PRO A 298 9.66 6.81 0.25
C PRO A 298 10.40 6.80 1.60
N PRO A 299 11.74 6.93 1.59
CA PRO A 299 12.52 7.08 2.81
C PRO A 299 12.00 8.23 3.67
N HIS A 300 11.91 7.98 4.98
CA HIS A 300 11.45 8.95 5.98
C HIS A 300 10.06 9.57 5.68
N SER A 301 9.19 8.89 4.93
CA SER A 301 7.87 9.47 4.57
C SER A 301 6.72 9.04 5.49
N ILE A 302 6.97 8.13 6.43
CA ILE A 302 5.94 7.62 7.35
C ILE A 302 6.50 7.45 8.77
N ILE A 303 5.62 7.51 9.76
CA ILE A 303 5.94 7.19 11.15
C ILE A 303 5.72 5.68 11.34
N ASP A 304 6.79 4.95 11.64
CA ASP A 304 6.73 3.53 11.98
C ASP A 304 6.34 3.37 13.45
N GLY A 305 5.06 3.07 13.69
CA GLY A 305 4.54 2.88 15.04
C GLY A 305 5.20 1.75 15.82
N THR A 306 5.90 0.81 15.15
CA THR A 306 6.59 -0.31 15.83
C THR A 306 7.89 0.10 16.51
N GLN A 307 8.42 1.29 16.20
CA GLN A 307 9.64 1.83 16.81
C GLN A 307 9.39 2.46 18.19
N PHE A 308 8.13 2.51 18.63
CA PHE A 308 7.73 3.12 19.89
C PHE A 308 7.37 2.02 20.90
N SER A 309 7.87 2.16 22.12
CA SER A 309 7.59 1.24 23.22
C SER A 309 6.14 1.27 23.68
N SER A 310 5.39 2.34 23.37
CA SER A 310 3.98 2.49 23.72
C SER A 310 3.24 3.48 22.81
N MET A 311 1.90 3.38 22.79
CA MET A 311 1.02 4.35 22.10
C MET A 311 1.15 5.76 22.68
N ALA A 312 1.46 5.90 23.97
CA ALA A 312 1.72 7.19 24.61
C ALA A 312 2.99 7.84 24.07
N GLN A 313 4.06 7.06 23.90
CA GLN A 313 5.31 7.55 23.30
C GLN A 313 5.10 7.98 21.84
N LEU A 314 4.37 7.17 21.06
CA LEU A 314 4.00 7.52 19.68
C LEU A 314 3.15 8.80 19.64
N ALA A 315 2.14 8.95 20.50
CA ALA A 315 1.30 10.14 20.55
C ALA A 315 2.11 11.39 20.93
N SER A 316 3.03 11.28 21.89
CA SER A 316 3.93 12.39 22.26
C SER A 316 4.84 12.79 21.09
N TYR A 317 5.37 11.81 20.36
CA TYR A 317 6.16 12.07 19.15
C TYR A 317 5.35 12.79 18.06
N VAL A 318 4.11 12.36 17.81
CA VAL A 318 3.23 13.04 16.84
C VAL A 318 2.97 14.50 17.25
N LYS A 319 2.76 14.76 18.54
CA LYS A 319 2.58 16.13 19.05
C LYS A 319 3.84 16.98 18.92
N SER A 320 5.01 16.43 19.20
CA SER A 320 6.28 17.17 19.04
C SER A 320 6.55 17.46 17.57
N LEU A 321 6.37 16.47 16.70
CA LEU A 321 6.53 16.62 15.25
C LEU A 321 5.59 17.68 14.69
N ALA A 322 4.34 17.70 15.14
CA ALA A 322 3.35 18.69 14.71
C ALA A 322 3.73 20.14 15.06
N ASN A 323 4.66 20.36 15.99
CA ASN A 323 5.13 21.69 16.39
C ASN A 323 6.50 22.06 15.80
N ASP A 324 7.21 21.10 15.17
CA ASP A 324 8.49 21.35 14.53
C ASP A 324 8.30 21.53 13.00
N PRO A 325 8.41 22.76 12.47
CA PRO A 325 8.20 23.01 11.05
C PRO A 325 9.23 22.33 10.15
N VAL A 326 10.45 22.09 10.64
CA VAL A 326 11.52 21.49 9.84
C VAL A 326 11.30 19.98 9.79
N ALA A 327 11.18 19.33 10.95
CA ALA A 327 10.95 17.89 11.02
C ALA A 327 9.63 17.50 10.33
N TYR A 328 8.56 18.28 10.50
CA TYR A 328 7.29 18.04 9.81
C TYR A 328 7.44 18.13 8.28
N ALA A 329 8.13 19.16 7.78
CA ALA A 329 8.34 19.33 6.35
C ALA A 329 9.18 18.19 5.74
N GLU A 330 10.11 17.63 6.52
CA GLU A 330 10.98 16.54 6.10
C GLU A 330 10.23 15.25 5.75
N TYR A 331 9.16 14.92 6.49
CA TYR A 331 8.26 13.80 6.15
C TYR A 331 7.61 13.91 4.76
N HIS A 332 7.60 15.12 4.20
CA HIS A 332 7.08 15.41 2.86
C HIS A 332 8.19 15.71 1.84
N ALA A 333 9.47 15.70 2.24
CA ALA A 333 10.60 16.06 1.39
C ALA A 333 10.71 15.20 0.14
N TRP A 334 10.35 13.92 0.20
CA TRP A 334 10.32 13.00 -0.96
C TRP A 334 9.47 13.52 -2.13
N ARG A 335 8.45 14.34 -1.87
CA ARG A 335 7.61 14.96 -2.92
C ARG A 335 8.37 16.04 -3.69
N ARG A 336 9.35 16.68 -3.03
CA ARG A 336 10.17 17.77 -3.57
C ARG A 336 11.48 17.24 -4.15
N CYS A 337 12.13 16.34 -3.44
CA CYS A 337 13.45 15.82 -3.78
C CYS A 337 13.40 14.61 -4.72
N GLY A 338 12.21 14.15 -5.07
CA GLY A 338 11.98 13.01 -5.96
C GLY A 338 11.94 11.68 -5.21
N VAL A 339 11.54 10.65 -5.95
CA VAL A 339 11.45 9.28 -5.44
C VAL A 339 12.85 8.71 -5.25
N LEU A 340 13.19 8.34 -4.01
CA LEU A 340 14.49 7.80 -3.63
C LEU A 340 14.38 6.32 -3.25
N GLY A 341 15.48 5.59 -3.39
CA GLY A 341 15.68 4.27 -2.79
C GLY A 341 14.82 3.18 -3.42
N ASN A 342 14.48 2.17 -2.61
CA ASN A 342 13.66 1.03 -3.03
C ASN A 342 12.28 1.45 -3.52
N TYR A 343 11.74 2.56 -3.02
CA TYR A 343 10.46 3.09 -3.48
C TYR A 343 10.44 3.37 -4.99
N ARG A 344 11.58 3.73 -5.59
CA ARG A 344 11.69 3.87 -7.06
C ARG A 344 11.43 2.53 -7.76
N LYS A 345 12.00 1.44 -7.25
CA LYS A 345 11.85 0.10 -7.83
C LYS A 345 10.42 -0.42 -7.62
N THR A 346 9.86 -0.21 -6.44
CA THR A 346 8.45 -0.53 -6.17
C THR A 346 7.51 0.19 -7.12
N ARG A 347 7.78 1.47 -7.39
CA ARG A 347 7.02 2.24 -8.37
C ARG A 347 7.13 1.64 -9.78
N ALA A 348 8.30 1.14 -10.16
CA ALA A 348 8.46 0.43 -11.43
C ALA A 348 7.69 -0.89 -11.48
N ALA A 349 7.40 -1.53 -10.34
CA ALA A 349 6.53 -2.71 -10.22
C ALA A 349 5.05 -2.37 -9.95
N SER A 350 4.65 -1.10 -10.09
CA SER A 350 3.28 -0.68 -9.83
C SER A 350 2.33 -0.97 -11.00
N LEU A 351 1.04 -0.64 -10.79
CA LEU A 351 0.01 -0.79 -11.80
C LEU A 351 0.30 -0.02 -13.11
N ASP A 352 1.03 1.10 -13.06
CA ASP A 352 1.30 1.93 -14.24
C ASP A 352 2.14 1.23 -15.32
N THR A 353 3.01 0.32 -14.90
CA THR A 353 3.86 -0.47 -15.80
C THR A 353 3.31 -1.87 -16.04
N LEU A 354 2.20 -2.22 -15.39
CA LEU A 354 1.61 -3.55 -15.47
C LEU A 354 1.30 -3.98 -16.91
N PRO A 355 0.78 -3.12 -17.82
CA PRO A 355 0.46 -3.56 -19.18
C PRO A 355 1.62 -4.22 -19.90
N CYS A 356 2.77 -3.55 -19.95
CA CYS A 356 3.95 -4.10 -20.60
C CYS A 356 4.47 -5.38 -19.93
N ARG A 357 4.51 -5.41 -18.59
CA ARG A 357 5.02 -6.57 -17.85
C ARG A 357 4.10 -7.79 -17.99
N LEU A 358 2.79 -7.58 -18.02
CA LEU A 358 1.83 -8.64 -18.32
C LEU A 358 1.99 -9.13 -19.76
N CYS A 359 2.08 -8.23 -20.73
CA CYS A 359 2.27 -8.61 -22.13
C CYS A 359 3.60 -9.36 -22.35
N GLU A 360 4.67 -8.99 -21.64
CA GLU A 360 5.93 -9.75 -21.62
C GLU A 360 5.70 -11.18 -21.08
N ALA A 361 4.95 -11.35 -19.98
CA ALA A 361 4.61 -12.67 -19.42
C ALA A 361 3.73 -13.51 -20.36
N VAL A 362 2.74 -12.89 -21.01
CA VAL A 362 1.86 -13.54 -22.00
C VAL A 362 2.65 -13.95 -23.25
N SER A 363 3.56 -13.08 -23.73
CA SER A 363 4.42 -13.34 -24.89
C SER A 363 5.37 -14.51 -24.64
N ARG A 364 5.97 -14.63 -23.46
CA ARG A 364 6.79 -15.80 -23.09
C ARG A 364 6.02 -17.12 -23.14
N LYS A 365 4.72 -17.08 -22.86
CA LYS A 365 3.83 -18.24 -22.92
C LYS A 365 3.25 -18.49 -24.32
N ASN A 366 3.58 -17.67 -25.31
CA ASN A 366 3.02 -17.73 -26.67
C ASN A 366 1.51 -17.44 -26.75
N GLY A 367 0.99 -16.64 -25.82
CA GLY A 367 -0.40 -16.16 -25.84
C GLY A 367 -1.43 -17.28 -25.91
N ARG A 368 -2.47 -17.10 -26.72
CA ARG A 368 -3.52 -18.11 -26.93
C ARG A 368 -3.03 -19.43 -27.55
N ASN A 369 -1.84 -19.41 -28.16
CA ASN A 369 -1.21 -20.60 -28.75
C ASN A 369 -0.37 -21.38 -27.72
N ALA A 370 -0.39 -20.97 -26.44
CA ALA A 370 0.22 -21.73 -25.36
C ALA A 370 -0.36 -23.15 -25.27
N GLU A 371 0.49 -24.14 -25.01
CA GLU A 371 0.06 -25.49 -24.71
C GLU A 371 -0.86 -25.50 -23.48
N VAL A 372 -1.91 -26.33 -23.54
CA VAL A 372 -2.82 -26.53 -22.42
C VAL A 372 -2.15 -27.50 -21.45
N LEU A 373 -1.94 -27.06 -20.21
CA LEU A 373 -1.36 -27.86 -19.13
C LEU A 373 -2.38 -28.81 -18.51
#